data_AF-A0A9X1VBB2-F1
#
_entry.id   AF-A0A9X1VBB2-F1
#
_cell.length_a   1.000
_cell.length_b   1.000
_cell.length_c   1.000
_cell.angle_alpha   90.00
_cell.angle_beta   90.00
_cell.angle_gamma   90.00
#
_symmetry.space_group_name_H-M   'P 1'
#
loop_
_entity.id
_entity.type
_entity.pdbx_description
1 polymer ?
#
loop_
_entity_poly.entity_id
_entity_poly.type
_entity_poly.pdbx_seq_one_letter_code
_entity_poly.pdbx_strand_id
1 'polypeptide(L)' 'MSQARFLVIDTETTGTNPLEDTIVEVSAMWVVGHEITPAFSSLVNPQCPIPPQSSGVRRII' A
#
# COMPACT_ATOMS: atom_id res chain seq x y z
N MET A 1 -17.45 -24.89 9.27
CA MET A 1 -16.73 -23.82 9.98
C MET A 1 -16.36 -22.76 8.96
N SER A 2 -16.52 -21.46 9.25
CA SER A 2 -16.04 -20.41 8.34
C SER A 2 -14.51 -20.35 8.40
N GLN A 3 -13.86 -20.30 7.25
CA GLN A 3 -12.42 -20.10 7.18
C GLN A 3 -12.04 -18.69 7.67
N ALA A 4 -10.88 -18.56 8.32
CA ALA A 4 -10.34 -17.26 8.71
C ALA A 4 -10.03 -16.42 7.46
N ARG A 5 -10.34 -15.12 7.52
CA ARG A 5 -10.12 -14.16 6.43
C ARG A 5 -9.27 -13.00 6.94
N PHE A 6 -8.15 -12.76 6.28
CA PHE A 6 -7.28 -11.60 6.53
C PHE A 6 -7.34 -10.65 5.35
N LEU A 7 -7.42 -9.35 5.60
CA LEU A 7 -7.13 -8.34 4.58
C LEU A 7 -5.71 -7.85 4.81
N VAL A 8 -4.82 -8.10 3.86
CA VAL A 8 -3.45 -7.60 3.89
C VAL A 8 -3.43 -6.31 3.10
N ILE A 9 -2.92 -5.24 3.71
CA ILE A 9 -2.80 -3.92 3.11
C ILE A 9 -1.34 -3.52 3.16
N ASP A 10 -0.85 -2.97 2.05
CA ASP A 10 0.46 -2.35 1.95
C ASP A 10 0.31 -0.96 1.33
N THR A 11 1.11 -0.01 1.80
CA THR A 11 1.02 1.40 1.39
C THR A 11 2.40 1.96 1.12
N GLU A 12 2.54 2.62 -0.01
CA GLU A 12 3.71 3.48 -0.28
C GLU A 12 3.35 4.92 0.05
N THR A 13 4.30 5.67 0.58
CA THR A 13 4.06 7.00 1.16
C THR A 13 5.16 7.99 0.77
N THR A 14 4.91 9.28 1.01
CA THR A 14 5.91 10.33 0.79
C THR A 14 7.06 10.28 1.81
N GLY A 15 6.94 9.50 2.90
CA GLY A 15 7.93 9.38 3.96
C GLY A 15 7.41 8.53 5.12
N THR A 16 8.16 8.46 6.23
CA THR A 16 7.87 7.52 7.33
C THR A 16 7.09 8.13 8.51
N ASN A 17 6.75 9.41 8.47
CA ASN A 17 6.01 10.08 9.54
C ASN A 17 4.51 10.15 9.21
N PRO A 18 3.64 9.32 9.82
CA PRO A 18 2.22 9.27 9.47
C PRO A 18 1.42 10.54 9.81
N LEU A 19 2.01 11.49 10.57
CA LEU A 19 1.37 12.77 10.86
C LEU A 19 1.66 13.84 9.78
N GLU A 20 2.73 13.67 9.02
CA GLU A 20 3.23 14.66 8.04
C GLU A 20 3.24 14.12 6.61
N ASP A 21 3.45 12.82 6.44
CA ASP A 21 3.53 12.14 5.15
C ASP A 21 2.19 11.58 4.71
N THR A 22 2.03 11.45 3.40
CA THR A 22 0.77 11.01 2.78
C THR A 22 0.99 9.82 1.86
N ILE A 23 -0.11 9.17 1.47
CA ILE A 23 -0.12 7.95 0.66
C ILE A 23 0.11 8.28 -0.82
N VAL A 24 0.91 7.43 -1.48
CA VAL A 24 1.18 7.44 -2.92
C VAL A 24 0.63 6.19 -3.62
N GLU A 25 0.58 5.05 -2.94
CA GLU A 25 -0.05 3.82 -3.46
C GLU A 25 -0.78 3.09 -2.33
N VAL A 26 -1.91 2.47 -2.65
CA VAL A 26 -2.56 1.48 -1.77
C VAL A 26 -2.70 0.17 -2.53
N SER A 27 -2.28 -0.92 -1.90
CA SER A 27 -2.54 -2.28 -2.39
C SER A 27 -3.21 -3.14 -1.33
N ALA A 28 -4.04 -4.08 -1.77
CA ALA A 28 -4.78 -4.95 -0.87
C ALA A 28 -5.04 -6.35 -1.47
N MET A 29 -5.00 -7.38 -0.63
CA MET A 29 -5.35 -8.75 -1.01
C MET A 29 -6.02 -9.52 0.14
N TRP A 30 -6.92 -10.44 -0.20
CA TRP A 30 -7.52 -11.32 0.79
C TRP A 30 -6.73 -12.62 0.99
N VAL A 31 -6.47 -12.85 2.28
CA VAL A 31 -6.06 -14.02 3.06
C VAL A 31 -7.13 -15.06 3.40
N VAL A 32 -7.61 -15.95 2.53
CA VAL A 32 -8.74 -16.86 2.89
C VAL A 32 -8.27 -18.30 3.04
N GLY A 33 -8.24 -18.82 4.27
CA GLY A 33 -7.96 -20.24 4.50
C GLY A 33 -6.62 -20.73 3.90
N HIS A 34 -5.59 -19.87 3.90
CA HIS A 34 -4.27 -20.04 3.25
C HIS A 34 -4.22 -19.78 1.73
N GLU A 35 -5.32 -19.37 1.10
CA GLU A 35 -5.35 -18.96 -0.30
C GLU A 35 -5.33 -17.43 -0.45
N ILE A 36 -4.52 -16.95 -1.39
CA ILE A 36 -4.41 -15.53 -1.75
C ILE A 36 -5.36 -15.23 -2.90
N THR A 37 -6.23 -14.23 -2.74
CA THR A 37 -7.07 -13.74 -3.84
C THR A 37 -6.29 -12.80 -4.76
N PRO A 38 -6.76 -12.55 -6.00
CA PRO A 38 -6.20 -11.49 -6.83
C PRO A 38 -6.09 -10.16 -6.07
N ALA A 39 -4.95 -9.48 -6.23
CA ALA A 39 -4.65 -8.24 -5.54
C ALA A 39 -5.27 -7.03 -6.24
N PHE A 40 -5.67 -6.04 -5.46
CA PHE A 40 -5.97 -4.69 -5.90
C PHE A 40 -4.74 -3.80 -5.69
N SER A 41 -4.46 -2.89 -6.61
CA SER A 41 -3.55 -1.78 -6.38
C SER A 41 -4.02 -0.52 -7.10
N SER A 42 -3.73 0.64 -6.53
CA SER A 42 -4.04 1.93 -7.13
C SER A 42 -3.06 3.01 -6.67
N LEU A 43 -2.63 3.82 -7.63
CA LEU A 43 -1.88 5.03 -7.36
C LEU A 43 -2.79 6.14 -6.83
N VAL A 44 -2.28 6.89 -5.87
CA VAL A 44 -2.91 8.04 -5.24
C VAL A 44 -2.08 9.27 -5.58
N ASN A 45 -2.71 10.37 -5.99
CA ASN A 45 -2.01 11.63 -6.13
C ASN A 45 -1.83 12.25 -4.72
N PRO A 46 -0.60 12.35 -4.20
CA PRO A 46 -0.35 12.84 -2.84
C PRO A 46 -0.60 14.34 -2.68
N GLN A 47 -0.84 15.08 -3.78
CA GLN A 47 -1.01 16.54 -3.81
C GLN A 47 0.20 17.32 -3.25
N CYS A 48 1.36 16.68 -3.14
CA CYS A 48 2.63 17.27 -2.77
C CYS A 48 3.80 16.59 -3.53
N PRO A 49 5.00 17.21 -3.58
CA PRO A 49 6.18 16.55 -4.14
C PRO A 49 6.58 15.32 -3.33
N ILE A 50 6.94 14.23 -4.02
CA ILE A 50 7.48 13.03 -3.38
C ILE A 50 8.99 13.24 -3.16
N PRO A 51 9.50 13.15 -1.91
CA PRO A 51 10.91 13.27 -1.61
C PRO A 51 11.77 12.20 -2.33
N PRO A 52 13.00 12.52 -2.77
CA PRO A 52 13.87 11.58 -3.50
C PRO A 52 14.15 10.27 -2.74
N GLN A 53 14.23 10.36 -1.42
CA GLN A 53 14.46 9.22 -0.54
C GLN A 53 13.30 8.22 -0.61
N SER A 54 12.07 8.68 -0.81
CA SER A 54 10.86 7.86 -0.86
C SER A 54 10.63 7.31 -2.27
N SER A 55 10.83 8.13 -3.32
CA SER A 55 10.76 7.65 -4.71
C SER A 55 11.80 6.57 -5.04
N GLY A 56 12.93 6.54 -4.31
CA GLY A 56 14.01 5.57 -4.53
C GLY A 56 13.75 4.17 -3.94
N VAL A 57 12.70 3.96 -3.14
CA VAL A 57 12.49 2.72 -2.38
C VAL A 57 11.76 1.62 -3.17
N ARG A 58 11.08 1.95 -4.29
CA ARG A 58 10.57 1.11 -5.42
C ARG A 58 9.13 1.51 -5.80
N ARG A 59 8.74 1.08 -7.01
CA ARG A 59 7.37 0.99 -7.58
C ARG A 59 6.59 2.28 -7.86
N ILE A 60 7.09 3.44 -7.44
CA ILE A 60 6.57 4.76 -7.83
C ILE A 60 7.47 5.38 -8.93
N ILE A 61 7.73 4.65 -10.02
CA ILE A 61 8.20 5.16 -11.34
C ILE A 61 8.12 4.05 -12.38
#